data_AF-A0A5B8S265-F1
#
_entry.id   AF-A0A5B8S265-F1
#
_cell.length_a   1.000
_cell.length_b   1.000
_cell.length_c   1.000
_cell.angle_alpha   90.00
_cell.angle_beta   90.00
_cell.angle_gamma   90.00
#
_symmetry.space_group_name_H-M   'P 1'
#
loop_
_entity.id
_entity.type
_entity.pdbx_description
1 polymer ?
#
loop_
_entity_poly.entity_id
_entity_poly.type
_entity_poly.pdbx_seq_one_letter_code
_entity_poly.pdbx_strand_id
1 'polypeptide(L)'
;MMRWRLLVAEALVLLAAARLLVAGVRLGRWRHLLGPVAVAAQARSASDGDRLLAKAVERASLHLPGQTKCLPQAMALHWMLRRRDRPAQLVIAVLPDAARGGVDDLHAWVACGDEILIGALDQPFQALARFGH
;
A
#
# COMPACT_ATOMS: atom_id res chain seq x y z
N MET A 1 -11.78 7.79 21.27
CA MET A 1 -11.65 8.82 20.20
C MET A 1 -10.20 9.24 19.91
N MET A 2 -9.36 9.53 20.92
CA MET A 2 -8.00 10.07 20.70
C MET A 2 -7.08 9.13 19.89
N ARG A 3 -7.17 7.82 20.12
CA ARG A 3 -6.38 6.80 19.40
C ARG A 3 -6.64 6.79 17.88
N TRP A 4 -7.89 7.00 17.45
CA TRP A 4 -8.25 7.04 16.03
C TRP A 4 -7.66 8.26 15.34
N ARG A 5 -7.74 9.44 15.96
CA ARG A 5 -7.17 10.69 15.41
C ARG A 5 -5.66 10.57 15.22
N LEU A 6 -4.96 9.92 16.15
CA LEU A 6 -3.52 9.66 16.04
C LEU A 6 -3.20 8.70 14.88
N LEU A 7 -3.98 7.63 14.69
CA LEU A 7 -3.78 6.73 13.55
C LEU A 7 -3.99 7.43 12.22
N VAL A 8 -5.03 8.25 12.10
CA VAL A 8 -5.29 9.03 10.87
C VAL A 8 -4.19 10.08 10.66
N ALA A 9 -3.70 10.74 11.72
CA ALA A 9 -2.60 11.69 11.61
C ALA A 9 -1.29 11.01 11.17
N GLU A 10 -0.96 9.84 11.74
CA GLU A 10 0.18 9.03 11.29
C GLU A 10 0.02 8.63 9.82
N ALA A 11 -1.16 8.15 9.44
CA ALA A 11 -1.47 7.79 8.06
C ALA A 11 -1.33 8.98 7.11
N LEU A 12 -1.79 10.18 7.50
CA LEU A 12 -1.65 11.41 6.71
C LEU A 12 -0.17 11.76 6.49
N VAL A 13 0.64 11.73 7.54
CA VAL A 13 2.08 12.05 7.45
C VAL A 13 2.79 11.04 6.55
N LEU A 14 2.54 9.74 6.73
CA LEU A 14 3.15 8.71 5.92
C LEU A 14 2.69 8.74 4.47
N LEU A 15 1.42 9.04 4.24
CA LEU A 15 0.86 9.15 2.90
C LEU A 15 1.41 10.36 2.15
N ALA A 16 1.54 11.50 2.82
CA ALA A 16 2.19 12.68 2.27
C ALA A 16 3.66 12.39 1.92
N ALA A 17 4.39 11.73 2.83
CA ALA A 17 5.77 11.33 2.59
C ALA A 17 5.88 10.36 1.40
N ALA A 18 5.03 9.34 1.32
CA ALA A 18 4.99 8.41 0.20
C ALA A 18 4.68 9.12 -1.13
N ARG A 19 3.74 10.07 -1.14
CA ARG A 19 3.41 10.88 -2.31
C ARG A 19 4.59 11.71 -2.79
N LEU A 20 5.30 12.39 -1.88
CA LEU A 20 6.49 13.18 -2.19
C LEU A 20 7.62 12.30 -2.73
N LEU A 21 7.81 11.11 -2.16
CA LEU A 21 8.83 10.16 -2.61
C LEU A 21 8.53 9.64 -4.02
N VAL A 22 7.29 9.24 -4.30
CA VAL A 22 6.88 8.74 -5.62
C VAL A 22 6.93 9.85 -6.68
N ALA A 23 6.58 11.09 -6.32
CA ALA A 23 6.60 12.23 -7.25
C ALA A 23 8.02 12.78 -7.50
N GLY A 24 8.88 12.79 -6.47
CA GLY A 24 10.18 13.47 -6.51
C GLY A 24 11.38 12.54 -6.74
N VAL A 25 11.25 11.23 -6.50
CA VAL A 25 12.39 10.31 -6.48
C VAL A 25 12.15 9.09 -7.37
N ARG A 26 13.14 8.76 -8.22
CA ARG A 26 13.11 7.53 -9.03
C ARG A 26 13.04 6.29 -8.14
N LEU A 27 12.16 5.36 -8.48
CA LEU A 27 11.86 4.11 -7.75
C LEU A 27 13.12 3.35 -7.30
N GLY A 28 14.16 3.29 -8.14
CA GLY A 28 15.40 2.58 -7.84
C GLY A 28 16.12 3.05 -6.56
N ARG A 29 15.95 4.33 -6.15
CA ARG A 29 16.61 4.87 -4.95
C ARG A 29 15.90 4.49 -3.66
N TRP A 30 14.57 4.37 -3.67
CA TRP A 30 13.77 4.13 -2.46
C TRP A 30 13.12 2.75 -2.41
N ARG A 31 13.35 1.89 -3.42
CA ARG A 31 12.94 0.47 -3.43
C ARG A 31 13.23 -0.25 -2.11
N HIS A 32 14.39 0.00 -1.52
CA HIS A 32 14.82 -0.64 -0.27
C HIS A 32 13.89 -0.31 0.93
N LEU A 33 13.13 0.79 0.88
CA LEU A 33 12.17 1.17 1.92
C LEU A 33 10.92 0.28 1.92
N LEU A 34 10.66 -0.45 0.84
CA LEU A 34 9.54 -1.38 0.72
C LEU A 34 9.81 -2.71 1.44
N GLY A 35 11.05 -2.96 1.87
CA GLY A 35 11.46 -4.23 2.46
C GLY A 35 12.02 -5.21 1.42
N PRO A 36 12.44 -6.41 1.86
CA PRO A 36 12.92 -7.45 0.96
C PRO A 36 11.80 -7.95 0.05
N VAL A 37 12.20 -8.45 -1.12
CA VAL A 37 11.26 -9.10 -2.05
C VAL A 37 10.81 -10.41 -1.41
N ALA A 38 9.52 -10.53 -1.16
CA ALA A 38 8.93 -11.73 -0.56
C ALA A 38 8.52 -12.71 -1.67
N VAL A 39 8.91 -13.98 -1.51
CA VAL A 39 8.67 -15.03 -2.51
C VAL A 39 7.23 -15.59 -2.40
N ALA A 40 6.64 -15.59 -1.21
CA ALA A 40 5.29 -16.14 -0.98
C ALA A 40 4.52 -15.32 0.07
N ALA A 41 3.19 -15.29 -0.06
CA ALA A 41 2.30 -14.73 0.96
C ALA A 41 2.36 -15.58 2.24
N GLN A 42 2.56 -14.95 3.40
CA GLN A 42 2.38 -15.67 4.65
C GLN A 42 0.90 -15.96 4.85
N ALA A 43 0.56 -17.22 5.14
CA ALA A 43 -0.80 -17.65 5.45
C ALA A 43 -1.23 -17.10 6.82
N ARG A 44 -1.64 -15.82 6.84
CA ARG A 44 -2.17 -15.14 8.03
C ARG A 44 -3.38 -14.30 7.64
N SER A 45 -4.48 -14.47 8.36
CA SER A 45 -5.66 -13.61 8.22
C SER A 45 -5.41 -12.22 8.80
N ALA A 46 -6.01 -11.19 8.19
CA ALA A 46 -5.91 -9.85 8.73
C ALA A 46 -6.65 -9.74 10.08
N SER A 47 -5.99 -9.13 11.06
CA SER A 47 -6.64 -8.78 12.33
C SER A 47 -7.50 -7.52 12.17
N ASP A 48 -8.43 -7.31 13.11
CA ASP A 48 -9.21 -6.06 13.19
C ASP A 48 -8.32 -4.81 13.26
N GLY A 49 -7.17 -4.91 13.92
CA GLY A 49 -6.20 -3.82 13.94
C GLY A 49 -5.61 -3.53 12.56
N ASP A 50 -5.43 -4.54 11.70
CA ASP A 50 -4.84 -4.34 10.37
C ASP A 50 -5.84 -3.61 9.47
N ARG A 51 -7.10 -4.04 9.55
CA ARG A 51 -8.25 -3.40 8.91
C ARG A 51 -8.45 -1.97 9.42
N LEU A 52 -8.23 -1.72 10.71
CA LEU A 52 -8.32 -0.38 11.29
C LEU A 52 -7.23 0.55 10.74
N LEU A 53 -6.00 0.07 10.57
CA LEU A 53 -4.91 0.83 9.96
C LEU A 53 -5.22 1.14 8.48
N ALA A 54 -5.75 0.15 7.74
CA ALA A 54 -6.19 0.35 6.36
C ALA A 54 -7.25 1.45 6.25
N LYS A 55 -8.29 1.39 7.08
CA LYS A 55 -9.31 2.45 7.18
C LYS A 55 -8.73 3.82 7.54
N ALA A 56 -7.69 3.87 8.38
CA ALA A 56 -7.03 5.14 8.73
C ALA A 56 -6.32 5.75 7.52
N VAL A 57 -5.69 4.93 6.67
CA VAL A 57 -5.05 5.35 5.41
C VAL A 57 -6.08 5.79 4.38
N GLU A 58 -7.17 5.05 4.21
CA GLU A 58 -8.29 5.45 3.36
C GLU A 58 -8.87 6.79 3.82
N ARG A 59 -9.05 6.96 5.13
CA ARG A 59 -9.55 8.23 5.67
C ARG A 59 -8.55 9.35 5.43
N ALA A 60 -7.25 9.10 5.57
CA ALA A 60 -6.19 10.07 5.31
C ALA A 60 -6.14 10.49 3.83
N SER A 61 -6.34 9.55 2.90
CA SER A 61 -6.28 9.83 1.46
C SER A 61 -7.37 10.81 1.01
N LEU A 62 -8.52 10.81 1.68
CA LEU A 62 -9.61 11.77 1.44
C LEU A 62 -9.28 13.22 1.84
N HIS A 63 -8.25 13.46 2.65
CA HIS A 63 -7.87 14.81 3.09
C HIS A 63 -6.71 15.40 2.28
N LEU A 64 -6.04 14.60 1.45
CA LEU A 64 -4.91 15.06 0.64
C LEU A 64 -5.40 15.53 -0.75
N PRO A 65 -4.95 16.70 -1.23
CA PRO A 65 -5.38 17.22 -2.52
C PRO A 65 -4.80 16.41 -3.69
N GLY A 66 -5.66 16.15 -4.67
CA GLY A 66 -5.38 15.31 -5.83
C GLY A 66 -5.69 13.84 -5.57
N GLN A 67 -6.13 13.11 -6.61
CA GLN A 67 -6.42 11.68 -6.49
C GLN A 67 -5.16 10.97 -5.98
N THR A 68 -5.23 10.47 -4.75
CA THR A 68 -4.10 9.77 -4.14
C THR A 68 -3.99 8.42 -4.82
N LYS A 69 -2.96 8.25 -5.64
CA LYS A 69 -2.70 7.01 -6.37
C LYS A 69 -2.57 5.82 -5.40
N CYS A 70 -2.89 4.63 -5.88
CA CYS A 70 -2.87 3.37 -5.13
C CYS A 70 -1.51 3.09 -4.46
N LEU A 71 -0.40 3.39 -5.14
CA LEU A 71 0.96 3.13 -4.64
C LEU A 71 1.30 3.91 -3.35
N PRO A 72 1.15 5.25 -3.26
CA PRO A 72 1.33 5.97 -1.99
C PRO A 72 0.48 5.42 -0.84
N GLN A 73 -0.77 5.03 -1.10
CA GLN A 73 -1.65 4.45 -0.07
C GLN A 73 -1.12 3.09 0.42
N ALA A 74 -0.74 2.22 -0.51
CA ALA A 74 -0.15 0.92 -0.20
C ALA A 74 1.15 1.08 0.61
N MET A 75 2.03 2.01 0.24
CA MET A 75 3.27 2.30 0.96
C MET A 75 3.00 2.77 2.39
N ALA A 76 2.07 3.72 2.58
CA ALA A 76 1.72 4.24 3.89
C ALA A 76 1.20 3.13 4.81
N LEU A 77 0.27 2.30 4.32
CA LEU A 77 -0.25 1.17 5.10
C LEU A 77 0.84 0.15 5.42
N HIS A 78 1.67 -0.22 4.43
CA HIS A 78 2.76 -1.16 4.63
C HIS A 78 3.75 -0.67 5.70
N TRP A 79 4.10 0.61 5.71
CA TRP A 79 4.94 1.19 6.76
C TRP A 79 4.27 1.20 8.14
N MET A 80 2.97 1.50 8.23
CA MET A 80 2.23 1.46 9.50
C MET A 80 2.19 0.04 10.09
N LEU A 81 2.03 -0.98 9.24
CA LEU A 81 2.03 -2.39 9.63
C LEU A 81 3.42 -2.84 10.04
N ARG A 82 4.44 -2.54 9.24
CA ARG A 82 5.84 -2.89 9.52
C ARG A 82 6.36 -2.26 10.81
N ARG A 83 6.00 -1.01 11.13
CA ARG A 83 6.36 -0.35 12.40
C ARG A 83 5.79 -1.05 13.64
N ARG A 84 4.81 -1.93 13.45
CA ARG A 84 4.11 -2.66 14.51
C ARG A 84 4.39 -4.16 14.43
N ASP A 85 5.43 -4.57 13.69
CA ASP A 85 5.81 -5.95 13.40
C ASP A 85 4.63 -6.81 12.93
N ARG A 86 3.73 -6.21 12.14
CA ARG A 86 2.57 -6.88 11.57
C ARG A 86 2.90 -7.34 10.15
N PRO A 87 3.00 -8.66 9.92
CA PRO A 87 3.37 -9.19 8.61
C PRO A 87 2.25 -8.88 7.60
N ALA A 88 2.66 -8.26 6.51
CA ALA A 88 1.82 -7.87 5.38
C ALA A 88 2.70 -7.65 4.15
N GLN A 89 2.09 -7.79 2.98
CA GLN A 89 2.77 -7.70 1.70
C GLN A 89 2.28 -6.50 0.93
N LEU A 90 3.21 -5.65 0.49
CA LEU A 90 2.94 -4.68 -0.55
C LEU A 90 3.13 -5.36 -1.90
N VAL A 91 2.09 -5.36 -2.72
CA VAL A 91 2.12 -5.95 -4.05
C VAL A 91 2.06 -4.83 -5.07
N ILE A 92 2.99 -4.85 -6.02
CA ILE A 92 2.96 -4.01 -7.22
C ILE A 92 2.56 -4.91 -8.38
N ALA A 93 1.56 -4.47 -9.13
CA ALA A 93 0.98 -5.22 -10.21
C ALA A 93 0.74 -4.36 -11.44
N VAL A 94 0.51 -5.03 -12.56
CA VAL A 94 0.25 -4.40 -13.85
C VAL A 94 -0.90 -5.10 -14.56
N LEU A 95 -1.64 -4.39 -15.40
CA LEU A 95 -2.59 -5.01 -16.32
C LEU A 95 -1.85 -5.95 -17.30
N PRO A 96 -2.49 -7.04 -17.74
CA PRO A 96 -1.96 -7.93 -18.77
C PRO A 96 -1.77 -7.18 -20.08
N ASP A 97 -0.78 -7.56 -20.89
CA ASP A 97 -0.44 -6.90 -22.16
C ASP A 97 -1.65 -6.71 -23.09
N ALA A 98 -2.61 -7.64 -23.09
CA ALA A 98 -3.83 -7.57 -23.91
C ALA A 98 -4.80 -6.43 -23.50
N ALA A 99 -4.66 -5.88 -22.29
CA ALA A 99 -5.48 -4.79 -21.76
C ALA A 99 -4.66 -3.52 -21.50
N ARG A 100 -3.38 -3.48 -21.90
CA ARG A 100 -2.51 -2.31 -21.72
C ARG A 100 -2.79 -1.23 -22.75
N GLY A 101 -2.84 0.02 -22.29
CA GLY A 101 -3.14 1.16 -23.15
C GLY A 101 -2.75 2.53 -22.57
N GLY A 102 -2.22 2.61 -21.34
CA GLY A 102 -1.89 3.89 -20.72
C GLY A 102 -1.10 3.83 -19.41
N VAL A 103 -0.92 4.99 -18.78
CA VAL A 103 -0.15 5.12 -17.51
C VAL A 103 -0.90 4.52 -16.30
N ASP A 104 -2.19 4.22 -16.45
CA ASP A 104 -3.04 3.59 -15.43
C ASP A 104 -2.93 2.05 -15.41
N ASP A 105 -2.01 1.49 -16.21
CA ASP A 105 -1.79 0.05 -16.27
C ASP A 105 -1.15 -0.50 -14.98
N LEU A 106 -0.64 0.36 -14.09
CA LEU A 106 0.03 -0.02 -12.85
C LEU A 106 -0.87 0.12 -11.64
N HIS A 107 -0.84 -0.89 -10.77
CA HIS A 107 -1.61 -0.91 -9.54
C HIS A 107 -0.77 -1.40 -8.35
N ALA A 108 -1.22 -1.05 -7.16
CA ALA A 108 -0.59 -1.50 -5.93
C ALA A 108 -1.62 -1.70 -4.83
N TRP A 109 -1.45 -2.78 -4.07
CA TRP A 109 -2.28 -3.09 -2.92
C TRP A 109 -1.42 -3.61 -1.77
N VAL A 110 -2.02 -3.65 -0.58
CA VAL A 110 -1.44 -4.37 0.56
C VAL A 110 -2.33 -5.55 0.89
N ALA A 111 -1.72 -6.73 1.02
CA ALA A 111 -2.40 -7.96 1.40
C ALA A 111 -1.83 -8.53 2.71
N CYS A 112 -2.71 -9.16 3.49
CA CYS A 112 -2.34 -10.02 4.61
C CYS A 112 -2.87 -11.42 4.30
N GLY A 113 -1.97 -12.33 3.95
CA GLY A 113 -2.36 -13.62 3.35
C GLY A 113 -3.14 -13.40 2.05
N ASP A 114 -4.33 -13.98 1.99
CA ASP A 114 -5.23 -13.89 0.83
C ASP A 114 -6.16 -12.66 0.87
N GLU A 115 -6.14 -11.91 1.98
CA GLU A 115 -7.00 -10.74 2.15
C GLU A 115 -6.29 -9.46 1.68
N ILE A 116 -6.91 -8.74 0.74
CA ILE A 116 -6.48 -7.41 0.33
C ILE A 116 -7.06 -6.38 1.31
N LEU A 117 -6.16 -5.63 1.97
CA LEU A 117 -6.52 -4.63 2.98
C LEU A 117 -6.81 -3.25 2.39
N ILE A 118 -6.07 -2.85 1.35
CA ILE A 118 -6.26 -1.56 0.67
C ILE A 118 -5.91 -1.69 -0.81
N GLY A 119 -6.60 -0.94 -1.66
CA GLY A 119 -6.36 -0.96 -3.09
C GLY A 119 -6.92 -2.21 -3.76
N ALA A 120 -8.05 -2.74 -3.30
CA ALA A 120 -8.76 -3.77 -4.07
C ALA A 120 -9.32 -3.14 -5.36
N LEU A 121 -9.09 -3.76 -6.51
CA LEU A 121 -9.68 -3.40 -7.79
C LEU A 121 -10.15 -4.67 -8.50
N ASP A 122 -11.32 -4.59 -9.13
CA ASP A 122 -11.94 -5.69 -9.88
C ASP A 122 -11.43 -5.75 -11.32
N GLN A 123 -10.10 -5.86 -11.46
CA GLN A 123 -9.42 -5.96 -12.75
C GLN A 123 -8.35 -7.06 -12.66
N PRO A 124 -7.99 -7.71 -13.79
CA PRO A 124 -7.09 -8.86 -13.79
C PRO A 124 -5.62 -8.47 -13.65
N PHE A 125 -5.28 -7.71 -12.61
CA PHE A 125 -3.92 -7.29 -12.33
C PHE A 125 -3.00 -8.49 -12.05
N GLN A 126 -1.85 -8.51 -12.71
CA GLN A 126 -0.81 -9.51 -12.49
C GLN A 126 0.28 -8.94 -11.58
N ALA A 127 0.54 -9.62 -10.47
CA ALA A 127 1.58 -9.20 -9.52
C ALA A 127 2.97 -9.28 -10.18
N LEU A 128 3.66 -8.15 -10.27
CA LEU A 128 5.04 -8.05 -10.75
C LEU A 128 6.05 -8.27 -9.63
N ALA A 129 5.76 -7.70 -8.45
CA ALA A 129 6.64 -7.77 -7.31
C ALA A 129 5.83 -7.77 -6.01
N ARG A 130 6.33 -8.56 -5.05
CA ARG A 130 5.82 -8.60 -3.68
C ARG A 130 6.93 -8.19 -2.74
N PHE A 131 6.64 -7.27 -1.84
CA PHE A 131 7.54 -6.82 -0.79
C PHE A 131 6.92 -7.14 0.55
N GLY A 132 7.68 -7.75 1.44
CA GLY A 132 7.18 -8.19 2.73
C GLY A 132 8.28 -8.23 3.77
N HIS A 133 7.88 -8.28 5.03
CA HIS A 133 8.74 -8.57 6.16
C HIS A 133 8.10 -9.75 6.91
#